data_AF-A0A0A1RZ17-F1
#
_entry.id   AF-A0A0A1RZ17-F1
#
_cell.length_a   1.000
_cell.length_b   1.000
_cell.length_c   1.000
_cell.angle_alpha   90.00
_cell.angle_beta   90.00
_cell.angle_gamma   90.00
#
_symmetry.space_group_name_H-M   'P 1'
#
loop_
_entity.id
_entity.type
_entity.pdbx_description
1 polymer ?
#
loop_
_entity_poly.entity_id
_entity_poly.type
_entity_poly.pdbx_seq_one_letter_code
_entity_poly.pdbx_strand_id
1 'polypeptide(L)'
;MNINFNFNNFNQKKNANNFIMLGILLLVVGTITLLFENFGIKLLSFGLGAIALFLAYLNLKVINELKRYESKENIKPYTRREIILIVVAILFFVFPQQIQGFFSSILGAYLLVNQVMIFIKSRKNVYIKFNAFNGFLLICGIILIVSPLFLSGFIATFLALILVLIGFQLVSTGNKLKKL
;
A
#
# COMPACT_ATOMS: atom_id res chain seq x y z
N MET A 1 18.54 -17.94 7.17
CA MET A 1 18.36 -16.80 6.24
C MET A 1 17.93 -15.61 7.07
N ASN A 2 18.89 -14.82 7.55
CA ASN A 2 18.61 -13.67 8.42
C ASN A 2 18.25 -12.50 7.51
N ILE A 3 16.95 -12.26 7.28
CA ILE A 3 16.51 -11.06 6.55
C ILE A 3 16.64 -9.89 7.54
N ASN A 4 17.88 -9.45 7.74
CA ASN A 4 18.14 -8.24 8.47
C ASN A 4 17.83 -7.09 7.50
N PHE A 5 16.58 -6.63 7.49
CA PHE A 5 16.23 -5.36 6.87
C PHE A 5 17.00 -4.27 7.62
N ASN A 6 18.19 -3.95 7.15
CA ASN A 6 19.06 -2.96 7.77
C ASN A 6 18.45 -1.56 7.53
N PHE A 7 17.49 -1.18 8.39
CA PHE A 7 16.80 0.11 8.34
C PHE A 7 17.75 1.31 8.53
N ASN A 8 19.00 1.08 8.97
CA ASN A 8 20.02 2.13 9.11
C ASN A 8 20.41 2.78 7.77
N ASN A 9 20.26 2.08 6.63
CA ASN A 9 20.54 2.68 5.31
C ASN A 9 19.33 3.42 4.72
N PHE A 10 18.13 3.29 5.32
CA PHE A 10 16.94 4.01 4.86
C PHE A 10 16.99 5.50 5.26
N ASN A 11 17.60 5.83 6.41
CA ASN A 11 17.68 7.19 6.96
C ASN A 11 18.94 7.98 6.53
N GLN A 12 19.43 7.77 5.31
CA GLN A 12 20.55 8.57 4.79
C GLN A 12 20.04 9.80 4.03
N LYS A 13 20.73 10.95 4.17
CA LYS A 13 20.43 12.21 3.46
C LYS A 13 20.30 12.02 1.94
N LYS A 14 21.06 11.07 1.36
CA LYS A 14 21.01 10.69 -0.07
C LYS A 14 19.62 10.20 -0.51
N ASN A 15 18.84 9.61 0.40
CA ASN A 15 17.50 9.09 0.11
C ASN A 15 16.39 10.10 0.37
N ALA A 16 16.69 11.25 0.99
CA ALA A 16 15.71 12.28 1.36
C ALA A 16 14.85 12.72 0.15
N ASN A 17 15.48 12.95 -1.00
CA ASN A 17 14.77 13.37 -2.21
C ASN A 17 13.85 12.27 -2.77
N ASN A 18 14.22 10.99 -2.62
CA ASN A 18 13.39 9.87 -3.04
C ASN A 18 12.15 9.74 -2.14
N PHE A 19 12.28 9.97 -0.83
CA PHE A 19 11.13 10.03 0.09
C PHE A 19 10.19 11.18 -0.20
N ILE A 20 10.74 12.37 -0.49
CA ILE A 20 9.93 13.54 -0.86
C ILE A 20 9.18 13.27 -2.17
N MET A 21 9.86 12.76 -3.20
CA MET A 21 9.22 12.46 -4.49
C MET A 21 8.14 11.39 -4.37
N LEU A 22 8.40 10.31 -3.63
CA LEU A 22 7.42 9.23 -3.40
C LEU A 22 6.23 9.75 -2.57
N GLY A 23 6.49 10.60 -1.57
CA GLY A 23 5.45 11.24 -0.77
C GLY A 23 4.58 12.20 -1.58
N ILE A 24 5.16 13.00 -2.48
CA ILE A 24 4.41 13.89 -3.39
C ILE A 24 3.57 13.05 -4.37
N LEU A 25 4.14 11.99 -4.95
CA LEU A 25 3.40 11.07 -5.84
C LEU A 25 2.17 10.48 -5.15
N LEU A 26 2.32 10.03 -3.90
CA LEU A 26 1.22 9.51 -3.09
C LEU A 26 0.16 10.57 -2.80
N LEU A 27 0.57 11.80 -2.48
CA LEU A 27 -0.36 12.92 -2.26
C LEU A 27 -1.16 13.23 -3.52
N VAL A 28 -0.50 13.35 -4.67
CA VAL A 28 -1.15 13.65 -5.96
C VAL A 28 -2.13 12.54 -6.36
N VAL A 29 -1.70 11.29 -6.26
CA VAL A 29 -2.57 10.14 -6.56
C VAL A 29 -3.76 10.10 -5.60
N GLY A 30 -3.52 10.30 -4.30
CA GLY A 30 -4.57 10.30 -3.30
C GLY A 30 -5.58 11.43 -3.50
N THR A 31 -5.12 12.67 -3.71
CA THR A 31 -6.03 13.82 -3.91
C THR A 31 -6.82 13.72 -5.20
N ILE A 32 -6.20 13.32 -6.30
CA ILE A 32 -6.91 13.13 -7.58
C ILE A 32 -7.96 12.03 -7.46
N THR A 33 -7.67 10.95 -6.75
CA THR A 33 -8.63 9.87 -6.53
C THR A 33 -9.83 10.34 -5.70
N LEU A 34 -9.62 11.20 -4.71
CA LEU A 34 -10.69 11.78 -3.90
C LEU A 34 -11.58 12.75 -4.71
N LEU A 35 -11.00 13.48 -5.67
CA LEU A 35 -11.74 14.46 -6.47
C LEU A 35 -12.60 13.83 -7.58
N PHE A 36 -12.23 12.65 -8.09
CA PHE A 36 -12.90 11.99 -9.20
C PHE A 36 -13.52 10.64 -8.78
N GLU A 37 -14.59 10.71 -7.97
CA GLU A 37 -15.26 9.54 -7.38
C GLU A 37 -15.71 8.49 -8.42
N ASN A 38 -16.20 8.93 -9.60
CA ASN A 38 -16.67 8.04 -10.67
C ASN A 38 -15.55 7.26 -11.38
N PHE A 39 -14.30 7.73 -11.31
CA PHE A 39 -13.11 7.07 -11.89
C PHE A 39 -12.14 6.57 -10.82
N GLY A 40 -12.52 6.66 -9.54
CA GLY A 40 -11.62 6.47 -8.40
C GLY A 40 -10.86 5.14 -8.44
N ILE A 41 -11.51 4.04 -8.81
CA ILE A 41 -10.87 2.70 -8.89
C ILE A 41 -9.74 2.70 -9.93
N LYS A 42 -10.01 3.19 -11.14
CA LYS A 42 -9.04 3.17 -12.23
C LYS A 42 -7.88 4.12 -11.92
N LEU A 43 -8.19 5.32 -11.42
CA LEU A 43 -7.20 6.32 -11.04
C LEU A 43 -6.31 5.83 -9.89
N LEU A 44 -6.89 5.26 -8.83
CA LEU A 44 -6.13 4.70 -7.71
C LEU A 44 -5.23 3.57 -8.19
N SER A 45 -5.75 2.65 -9.00
CA SER A 45 -4.96 1.54 -9.53
C SER A 45 -3.83 2.04 -10.42
N PHE A 46 -4.07 3.00 -11.31
CA PHE A 46 -3.05 3.58 -12.17
C PHE A 46 -2.00 4.35 -11.37
N GLY A 47 -2.42 5.06 -10.33
CA GLY A 47 -1.51 5.74 -9.40
C GLY A 47 -0.62 4.76 -8.63
N LEU A 48 -1.19 3.66 -8.12
CA LEU A 48 -0.43 2.58 -7.50
C LEU A 48 0.54 1.92 -8.50
N GLY A 49 0.12 1.73 -9.75
CA GLY A 49 0.98 1.27 -10.85
C GLY A 49 2.14 2.23 -11.13
N ALA A 50 1.88 3.54 -11.15
CA ALA A 50 2.92 4.56 -11.33
C ALA A 50 3.92 4.58 -10.15
N ILE A 51 3.45 4.40 -8.92
CA ILE A 51 4.30 4.25 -7.73
C ILE A 51 5.16 2.99 -7.84
N ALA A 52 4.60 1.87 -8.27
CA ALA A 52 5.34 0.63 -8.49
C ALA A 52 6.43 0.79 -9.57
N LEU A 53 6.14 1.52 -10.65
CA LEU A 53 7.14 1.88 -11.67
C LEU A 53 8.23 2.81 -11.12
N PHE A 54 7.88 3.78 -10.26
CA PHE A 54 8.87 4.64 -9.63
C PHE A 54 9.81 3.84 -8.71
N LEU A 55 9.26 2.88 -7.95
CA LEU A 55 10.05 1.95 -7.14
C LEU A 55 10.95 1.05 -8.00
N ALA A 56 10.44 0.57 -9.15
CA ALA A 56 11.22 -0.19 -10.12
C ALA A 56 12.38 0.68 -10.65
N TYR A 57 12.12 1.93 -11.06
CA TYR A 57 13.16 2.86 -11.49
C TYR A 57 14.27 3.06 -10.43
N LEU A 58 13.90 3.22 -9.16
CA LEU A 58 14.89 3.33 -8.07
C LEU A 58 15.71 2.05 -7.91
N ASN A 59 15.06 0.89 -7.98
CA ASN A 59 15.72 -0.41 -7.86
C ASN A 59 16.63 -0.69 -9.07
N LEU A 60 16.24 -0.28 -10.28
CA LEU A 60 17.06 -0.34 -11.48
C LEU A 60 18.31 0.55 -11.38
N LYS A 61 18.19 1.73 -10.76
CA LYS A 61 19.35 2.58 -10.43
C LYS A 61 20.34 1.85 -9.51
N VAL A 62 19.84 1.17 -8.48
CA VAL A 62 20.66 0.37 -7.57
C VAL A 62 21.32 -0.81 -8.30
N ILE A 63 20.59 -1.52 -9.16
CA ILE A 63 21.15 -2.59 -9.99
C ILE A 63 22.27 -2.07 -10.89
N ASN A 64 22.10 -0.90 -11.51
CA ASN A 64 23.11 -0.30 -12.38
C ASN A 64 24.37 0.12 -11.62
N GLU A 65 24.23 0.61 -10.38
CA GLU A 65 25.38 0.87 -9.50
C GLU A 65 26.07 -0.45 -9.12
N LEU A 66 25.32 -1.46 -8.66
CA LEU A 66 25.87 -2.76 -8.25
C LEU A 66 26.54 -3.50 -9.41
N LYS A 67 25.99 -3.44 -10.64
CA LYS A 67 26.57 -4.09 -11.82
C LYS A 67 27.98 -3.61 -12.16
N ARG A 68 28.38 -2.43 -11.68
CA ARG A 68 29.74 -1.90 -11.85
C ARG A 68 30.74 -2.43 -10.84
N TYR A 69 30.30 -2.93 -9.68
CA TYR A 69 31.16 -3.22 -8.53
C TYR A 69 30.97 -4.60 -7.89
N GLU A 70 29.89 -5.31 -8.23
CA GLU A 70 29.45 -6.54 -7.55
C GLU A 70 29.30 -7.74 -8.48
N SER A 71 29.39 -8.94 -7.91
CA SER A 71 29.26 -10.20 -8.65
C SER A 71 27.82 -10.48 -9.10
N LYS A 72 27.65 -11.25 -10.18
CA LYS A 72 26.32 -11.60 -10.72
C LYS A 72 25.40 -12.27 -9.70
N GLU A 73 25.95 -12.95 -8.70
CA GLU A 73 25.17 -13.65 -7.66
C GLU A 73 24.54 -12.69 -6.65
N ASN A 74 25.24 -11.60 -6.31
CA ASN A 74 24.72 -10.56 -5.41
C ASN A 74 23.67 -9.66 -6.08
N ILE A 75 23.65 -9.61 -7.42
CA ILE A 75 22.69 -8.81 -8.19
C ILE A 75 21.35 -9.54 -8.41
N LYS A 76 21.36 -10.88 -8.46
CA LYS A 76 20.15 -11.72 -8.65
C LYS A 76 18.95 -11.32 -7.77
N PRO A 77 19.08 -11.07 -6.44
CA PRO A 77 17.93 -10.68 -5.62
C PRO A 77 17.31 -9.35 -6.04
N TYR A 78 18.13 -8.36 -6.47
CA TYR A 78 17.64 -7.06 -6.94
C TYR A 78 16.93 -7.19 -8.29
N THR A 79 17.48 -7.97 -9.22
CA THR A 79 16.83 -8.26 -10.52
C THR A 79 15.50 -8.98 -10.34
N ARG A 80 15.41 -9.93 -9.40
CA ARG A 80 14.14 -10.61 -9.09
C ARG A 80 13.10 -9.62 -8.56
N ARG A 81 13.52 -8.71 -7.67
CA ARG A 81 12.65 -7.64 -7.15
C ARG A 81 12.17 -6.70 -8.25
N GLU A 82 13.05 -6.37 -9.20
CA GLU A 82 12.71 -5.54 -10.37
C GLU A 82 11.60 -6.16 -11.21
N ILE A 83 11.75 -7.44 -11.55
CA ILE A 83 10.74 -8.18 -12.33
C ILE A 83 9.40 -8.20 -11.59
N ILE A 84 9.41 -8.45 -10.28
CA ILE A 84 8.19 -8.43 -9.46
C ILE A 84 7.53 -7.06 -9.50
N LEU A 85 8.28 -5.96 -9.35
CA LEU A 85 7.74 -4.60 -9.36
C LEU A 85 7.11 -4.25 -10.71
N ILE A 86 7.74 -4.66 -11.82
CA ILE A 86 7.21 -4.45 -13.17
C ILE A 86 5.93 -5.26 -13.38
N VAL A 87 5.91 -6.54 -12.99
CA VAL A 87 4.72 -7.38 -13.10
C VAL A 87 3.57 -6.81 -12.28
N VAL A 88 3.84 -6.37 -11.05
CA VAL A 88 2.84 -5.72 -10.18
C VAL A 88 2.32 -4.43 -10.81
N ALA A 89 3.18 -3.60 -11.39
CA ALA A 89 2.76 -2.39 -12.10
C ALA A 89 1.82 -2.71 -13.27
N ILE A 90 2.17 -3.69 -14.11
CA ILE A 90 1.35 -4.12 -15.25
C ILE A 90 -0.02 -4.62 -14.76
N LEU A 91 -0.04 -5.43 -13.71
CA LEU A 91 -1.29 -5.92 -13.12
C LEU A 91 -2.19 -4.75 -12.70
N PHE A 92 -1.65 -3.73 -12.03
CA PHE A 92 -2.40 -2.54 -11.64
C PHE A 92 -2.97 -1.74 -12.83
N PHE A 93 -2.29 -1.71 -13.97
CA PHE A 93 -2.81 -1.04 -15.18
C PHE A 93 -3.84 -1.87 -15.94
N VAL A 94 -3.63 -3.18 -16.05
CA VAL A 94 -4.46 -4.06 -16.90
C VAL A 94 -5.72 -4.52 -16.17
N PHE A 95 -5.63 -4.80 -14.86
CA PHE A 95 -6.70 -5.39 -14.06
C PHE A 95 -7.10 -4.56 -12.84
N PRO A 96 -7.46 -3.27 -13.01
CA PRO A 96 -7.71 -2.37 -11.88
C PRO A 96 -8.89 -2.81 -11.00
N GLN A 97 -9.94 -3.35 -11.61
CA GLN A 97 -11.14 -3.79 -10.87
C GLN A 97 -10.90 -5.10 -10.11
N GLN A 98 -10.22 -6.05 -10.73
CA GLN A 98 -9.95 -7.36 -10.13
C GLN A 98 -9.02 -7.25 -8.93
N ILE A 99 -7.99 -6.40 -9.03
CA ILE A 99 -7.03 -6.18 -7.95
C ILE A 99 -7.68 -5.47 -6.77
N GLN A 100 -8.49 -4.44 -7.03
CA GLN A 100 -9.22 -3.79 -5.94
C GLN A 100 -10.28 -4.68 -5.32
N GLY A 101 -10.97 -5.51 -6.11
CA GLY A 101 -11.87 -6.53 -5.58
C GLY A 101 -11.17 -7.55 -4.70
N PHE A 102 -9.94 -7.93 -5.06
CA PHE A 102 -9.08 -8.79 -4.24
C PHE A 102 -8.65 -8.13 -2.92
N PHE A 103 -8.23 -6.86 -2.96
CA PHE A 103 -7.92 -6.12 -1.73
C PHE A 103 -9.16 -5.92 -0.85
N SER A 104 -10.31 -5.64 -1.45
CA SER A 104 -11.60 -5.53 -0.77
C SER A 104 -11.95 -6.82 -0.03
N SER A 105 -11.83 -7.97 -0.70
CA SER A 105 -12.19 -9.26 -0.10
C SER A 105 -11.24 -9.65 1.03
N ILE A 106 -9.94 -9.38 0.91
CA ILE A 106 -8.97 -9.58 2.00
C ILE A 106 -9.32 -8.70 3.21
N LEU A 107 -9.57 -7.41 2.99
CA LEU A 107 -9.93 -6.49 4.08
C LEU A 107 -11.27 -6.88 4.72
N GLY A 108 -12.26 -7.26 3.92
CA GLY A 108 -13.55 -7.75 4.39
C GLY A 108 -13.40 -9.02 5.24
N ALA A 109 -12.61 -10.00 4.77
CA ALA A 109 -12.33 -11.23 5.52
C ALA A 109 -11.60 -10.95 6.84
N TYR A 110 -10.60 -10.05 6.82
CA TYR A 110 -9.90 -9.62 8.03
C TYR A 110 -10.85 -8.99 9.06
N LEU A 111 -11.73 -8.09 8.61
CA LEU A 111 -12.72 -7.47 9.48
C LEU A 111 -13.68 -8.51 10.07
N LEU A 112 -14.17 -9.46 9.26
CA LEU A 112 -15.04 -10.53 9.75
C LEU A 112 -14.35 -11.40 10.81
N VAL A 113 -13.13 -11.87 10.54
CA VAL A 113 -12.38 -12.71 11.50
C VAL A 113 -12.15 -11.95 12.79
N ASN A 114 -11.79 -10.67 12.73
CA ASN A 114 -11.56 -9.85 13.92
C ASN A 114 -12.84 -9.68 14.73
N GLN A 115 -13.97 -9.37 14.10
CA GLN A 115 -15.24 -9.20 14.82
C GLN A 115 -15.77 -10.52 15.40
N VAL A 116 -15.62 -11.64 14.69
CA VAL A 116 -15.96 -12.98 15.20
C VAL A 116 -15.08 -13.33 16.41
N MET A 117 -13.79 -13.04 16.36
CA MET A 117 -12.88 -13.23 17.51
C MET A 117 -13.29 -12.38 18.71
N ILE A 118 -13.67 -11.12 18.51
CA ILE A 118 -14.17 -10.25 19.58
C ILE A 118 -15.47 -10.79 20.17
N PHE A 119 -16.39 -11.28 19.33
CA PHE A 119 -17.64 -11.91 19.78
C PHE A 119 -17.41 -13.18 20.61
N ILE A 120 -16.45 -14.03 20.21
CA ILE A 120 -16.08 -15.24 20.98
C ILE A 120 -15.43 -14.83 22.31
N LYS A 121 -14.53 -13.85 22.31
CA LYS A 121 -13.85 -13.36 23.52
C LYS A 121 -14.81 -12.66 24.48
N SER A 122 -15.82 -11.94 23.99
CA SER A 122 -16.82 -11.29 24.84
C SER A 122 -17.70 -12.30 25.59
N ARG A 123 -17.88 -13.50 25.05
CA ARG A 123 -18.58 -14.58 25.76
C ARG A 123 -17.75 -15.21 26.88
N LYS A 124 -16.41 -15.09 26.81
CA LYS A 124 -15.48 -15.66 27.79
C LYS A 124 -14.98 -14.64 28.82
N ASN A 125 -15.09 -13.34 28.56
CA ASN A 125 -14.47 -12.30 29.38
C ASN A 125 -15.40 -11.10 29.56
N VAL A 126 -15.81 -10.82 30.79
CA VAL A 126 -16.83 -9.81 31.15
C VAL A 126 -16.39 -8.37 30.79
N TYR A 127 -15.07 -8.13 30.70
CA TYR A 127 -14.50 -6.84 30.34
C TYR A 127 -14.54 -6.52 28.84
N ILE A 128 -14.74 -7.53 27.98
CA ILE A 128 -14.81 -7.34 26.53
C ILE A 128 -16.28 -7.40 26.14
N LYS A 129 -16.89 -6.27 25.79
CA LYS A 129 -18.29 -6.24 25.34
C LYS A 129 -18.37 -6.07 23.82
N PHE A 130 -19.24 -6.87 23.20
CA PHE A 130 -19.58 -6.71 21.80
C PHE A 130 -20.59 -5.55 21.67
N ASN A 131 -20.13 -4.41 21.17
CA ASN A 131 -20.94 -3.20 21.04
C ASN A 131 -21.59 -3.08 19.66
N ALA A 132 -22.56 -2.18 19.49
CA ALA A 132 -23.22 -1.90 18.21
C ALA A 132 -22.23 -1.55 17.08
N PHE A 133 -21.12 -0.88 17.40
CA PHE A 133 -20.04 -0.57 16.46
C PHE A 133 -19.37 -1.83 15.89
N ASN A 134 -19.23 -2.89 16.70
CA ASN A 134 -18.67 -4.16 16.24
C ASN A 134 -19.64 -4.88 15.28
N GLY A 135 -20.96 -4.77 15.53
CA GLY A 135 -21.99 -5.24 14.63
C GLY A 135 -22.00 -4.50 13.29
N PHE A 136 -21.85 -3.18 13.31
CA PHE A 136 -21.68 -2.37 12.10
C PHE A 136 -20.44 -2.80 11.29
N LEU A 137 -19.29 -2.98 11.95
CA LEU A 137 -18.05 -3.44 11.28
C LEU A 137 -18.20 -4.84 10.68
N LEU A 138 -18.99 -5.71 11.29
CA LEU A 138 -19.28 -7.04 10.77
C LEU A 138 -20.09 -6.93 9.47
N ILE A 139 -21.15 -6.10 9.44
CA ILE A 139 -21.95 -5.83 8.24
C ILE A 139 -21.07 -5.23 7.14
N CYS A 140 -20.21 -4.25 7.45
CA CYS A 140 -19.23 -3.71 6.50
C CYS A 140 -18.32 -4.82 5.93
N GLY A 141 -17.84 -5.74 6.77
CA GLY A 141 -17.03 -6.88 6.33
C GLY A 141 -17.75 -7.79 5.33
N ILE A 142 -19.05 -8.07 5.55
CA ILE A 142 -19.86 -8.88 4.62
C ILE A 142 -20.01 -8.14 3.28
N ILE A 143 -20.33 -6.84 3.31
CA ILE A 143 -20.56 -6.06 2.08
C ILE A 143 -19.26 -5.97 1.24
N LEU A 144 -18.09 -5.84 1.89
CA LEU A 144 -16.79 -5.83 1.21
C LEU A 144 -16.46 -7.14 0.47
N ILE A 145 -17.00 -8.27 0.94
CA ILE A 145 -16.82 -9.58 0.29
C ILE A 145 -17.86 -9.79 -0.82
N VAL A 146 -19.13 -9.52 -0.53
CA VAL A 146 -20.25 -9.80 -1.44
C VAL A 146 -20.27 -8.83 -2.61
N SER A 147 -19.82 -7.60 -2.40
CA SER A 147 -19.93 -6.54 -3.40
C SER A 147 -18.66 -5.72 -3.53
N PRO A 148 -17.59 -6.30 -4.11
CA PRO A 148 -16.41 -5.54 -4.49
C PRO A 148 -16.72 -4.38 -5.47
N LEU A 149 -17.88 -4.42 -6.14
CA LEU A 149 -18.33 -3.43 -7.12
C LEU A 149 -19.14 -2.27 -6.51
N PHE A 150 -20.07 -2.52 -5.58
CA PHE A 150 -20.94 -1.45 -5.06
C PHE A 150 -20.25 -0.55 -4.01
N LEU A 151 -19.18 -1.02 -3.37
CA LEU A 151 -18.40 -0.22 -2.41
C LEU A 151 -17.05 0.25 -2.96
N SER A 152 -16.81 0.03 -4.25
CA SER A 152 -15.55 0.33 -4.91
C SER A 152 -15.15 1.82 -4.81
N GLY A 153 -16.12 2.73 -4.86
CA GLY A 153 -15.93 4.15 -4.57
C GLY A 153 -15.47 4.37 -3.13
N PHE A 154 -16.18 3.83 -2.14
CA PHE A 154 -15.81 3.97 -0.72
C PHE A 154 -14.41 3.43 -0.40
N ILE A 155 -14.05 2.27 -0.96
CA ILE A 155 -12.72 1.66 -0.78
C ILE A 155 -11.66 2.52 -1.44
N ALA A 156 -11.89 3.01 -2.66
CA ALA A 156 -10.98 3.92 -3.34
C ALA A 156 -10.79 5.20 -2.53
N THR A 157 -11.86 5.78 -1.98
CA THR A 157 -11.79 6.97 -1.10
C THR A 157 -11.00 6.69 0.17
N PHE A 158 -11.25 5.55 0.83
CA PHE A 158 -10.54 5.17 2.05
C PHE A 158 -9.05 4.89 1.81
N LEU A 159 -8.71 4.15 0.74
CA LEU A 159 -7.32 3.94 0.34
C LEU A 159 -6.66 5.25 -0.07
N ALA A 160 -7.35 6.13 -0.78
CA ALA A 160 -6.83 7.45 -1.15
C ALA A 160 -6.50 8.29 0.08
N LEU A 161 -7.34 8.25 1.12
CA LEU A 161 -7.10 8.93 2.39
C LEU A 161 -5.86 8.36 3.10
N ILE A 162 -5.71 7.03 3.13
CA ILE A 162 -4.50 6.38 3.64
C ILE A 162 -3.26 6.79 2.83
N LEU A 163 -3.35 6.82 1.50
CA LEU A 163 -2.26 7.24 0.62
C LEU A 163 -1.85 8.69 0.91
N VAL A 164 -2.81 9.59 1.14
CA VAL A 164 -2.54 10.98 1.52
C VAL A 164 -1.80 11.05 2.87
N LEU A 165 -2.27 10.31 3.88
CA LEU A 165 -1.63 10.27 5.21
C LEU A 165 -0.18 9.75 5.13
N ILE A 166 0.03 8.64 4.41
CA ILE A 166 1.36 8.08 4.19
C ILE A 166 2.23 9.06 3.39
N GLY A 167 1.65 9.72 2.38
CA GLY A 167 2.32 10.74 1.57
C GLY A 167 2.84 11.89 2.43
N PHE A 168 2.02 12.44 3.32
CA PHE A 168 2.44 13.47 4.29
C PHE A 168 3.57 12.98 5.21
N GLN A 169 3.47 11.76 5.73
CA GLN A 169 4.49 11.18 6.60
C GLN A 169 5.83 11.02 5.88
N LEU A 170 5.82 10.61 4.61
CA LEU A 170 7.02 10.45 3.79
C LEU A 170 7.66 11.79 3.41
N VAL A 171 6.85 12.80 3.06
CA VAL A 171 7.35 14.16 2.82
C VAL A 171 7.97 14.73 4.10
N SER A 172 7.33 14.56 5.25
CA SER A 172 7.85 14.99 6.55
C SER A 172 9.18 14.31 6.89
N THR A 173 9.25 12.98 6.72
CA THR A 173 10.48 12.19 6.94
C THR A 173 11.59 12.63 5.99
N GLY A 174 11.30 12.80 4.70
CA GLY A 174 12.27 13.27 3.72
C GLY A 174 12.79 14.67 4.01
N ASN A 175 11.93 15.59 4.46
CA ASN A 175 12.33 16.94 4.86
C ASN A 175 13.22 16.94 6.13
N LYS A 176 12.94 16.06 7.09
CA LYS A 176 13.81 15.87 8.26
C LYS A 176 15.19 15.33 7.86
N LEU A 177 15.22 14.35 6.96
CA LEU A 177 16.47 13.78 6.43
C LEU A 177 17.29 14.75 5.59
N LYS A 178 16.66 15.76 4.96
CA LYS A 178 17.36 16.82 4.22
C LYS A 178 18.01 17.87 5.14
N LYS A 179 17.46 18.05 6.34
CA LYS A 179 17.94 18.99 7.37
C LYS A 179 19.07 18.42 8.23
N LEU A 180 19.17 17.09 8.37
CA LEU A 180 20.37 16.37 8.81
C LEU A 180 21.48 16.51 7.76
#